data_AF-A0A952IK87-F1
#
_entry.id   AF-A0A952IK87-F1
#
_cell.length_a   1.000
_cell.length_b   1.000
_cell.length_c   1.000
_cell.angle_alpha   90.00
_cell.angle_beta   90.00
_cell.angle_gamma   90.00
#
_symmetry.space_group_name_H-M   'P 1'
#
loop_
_entity.id
_entity.type
_entity.pdbx_description
1 polymer ?
#
loop_
_entity_poly.entity_id
_entity_poly.type
_entity_poly.pdbx_seq_one_letter_code
_entity_poly.pdbx_strand_id
1 'polypeptide(L)'
;PFFGWGLRAINPIPIDRAAGRSAVEQVVEGGKERLAQGYWIVLFPEGTRMPVGKTRKFGKSGAILAVESGHRIFPVAHTSGEIWPRGSWFVYPGTVKVVFGEPVSPVGKTVDELTAEIKTWMENTMREISPVYAKKAAYYEARGDQDSSGSLKDSRRK
;
A
#
# COMPACT_ATOMS: atom_id res chain seq x y z
N PRO A 1 6.72 -24.20 -5.67
CA PRO A 1 5.64 -25.21 -5.75
C PRO A 1 4.72 -25.33 -4.52
N PHE A 2 5.13 -24.93 -3.30
CA PHE A 2 4.21 -24.89 -2.13
C PHE A 2 3.66 -23.48 -1.83
N PHE A 3 4.43 -22.44 -2.16
CA PHE A 3 4.05 -21.04 -1.97
C PHE A 3 2.79 -20.64 -2.76
N GLY A 4 2.63 -21.15 -3.99
CA GLY A 4 1.45 -20.89 -4.82
C GLY A 4 0.17 -21.56 -4.30
N TRP A 5 0.27 -22.70 -3.62
CA TRP A 5 -0.88 -23.36 -2.98
C TRP A 5 -1.25 -22.67 -1.66
N GLY A 6 -0.25 -22.26 -0.87
CA GLY A 6 -0.47 -21.43 0.33
C GLY A 6 -1.13 -20.08 -0.02
N LEU A 7 -0.70 -19.43 -1.10
CA LEU A 7 -1.33 -18.21 -1.61
C LEU A 7 -2.73 -18.44 -2.18
N ARG A 8 -3.07 -19.66 -2.63
CA ARG A 8 -4.44 -19.98 -3.10
C ARG A 8 -5.38 -20.27 -1.92
N ALA A 9 -4.85 -20.83 -0.84
CA ALA A 9 -5.59 -21.09 0.39
C ALA A 9 -6.03 -19.82 1.13
N ILE A 10 -5.34 -18.67 0.93
CA ILE A 10 -5.75 -17.36 1.47
C ILE A 10 -6.86 -16.67 0.66
N ASN A 11 -7.45 -17.37 -0.34
CA ASN A 11 -8.55 -16.91 -1.18
C ASN A 11 -8.36 -15.48 -1.75
N PRO A 12 -7.24 -15.23 -2.47
CA PRO A 12 -6.90 -13.89 -2.96
C PRO A 12 -7.91 -13.42 -4.00
N ILE A 13 -8.11 -12.11 -4.10
CA ILE A 13 -8.89 -11.52 -5.19
C ILE A 13 -8.02 -11.55 -6.46
N PRO A 14 -8.35 -12.37 -7.47
CA PRO A 14 -7.60 -12.37 -8.72
C PRO A 14 -7.85 -11.03 -9.42
N ILE A 15 -6.77 -10.33 -9.77
CA ILE A 15 -6.86 -9.06 -10.49
C ILE A 15 -6.03 -9.12 -11.76
N ASP A 16 -6.63 -8.71 -12.88
CA ASP A 16 -5.86 -8.40 -14.07
C ASP A 16 -5.37 -6.95 -14.02
N ARG A 17 -4.10 -6.77 -13.66
CA ARG A 17 -3.47 -5.45 -13.55
C ARG A 17 -3.31 -4.75 -14.91
N ALA A 18 -3.37 -5.47 -16.03
CA ALA A 18 -3.29 -4.89 -17.36
C ALA A 18 -4.62 -4.27 -17.81
N ALA A 19 -5.72 -4.61 -17.13
CA ALA A 19 -7.07 -4.23 -17.54
C ALA A 19 -7.50 -2.83 -17.04
N GLY A 20 -6.64 -2.13 -16.29
CA GLY A 20 -6.85 -0.72 -15.93
C GLY A 20 -8.05 -0.49 -15.00
N ARG A 21 -9.09 0.19 -15.48
CA ARG A 21 -10.28 0.54 -14.67
C ARG A 21 -11.04 -0.70 -14.18
N SER A 22 -11.08 -1.75 -14.99
CA SER A 22 -11.71 -3.02 -14.59
C SER A 22 -10.95 -3.74 -13.48
N ALA A 23 -9.66 -3.45 -13.27
CA ALA A 23 -8.91 -3.99 -12.14
C ALA A 23 -9.41 -3.44 -10.81
N VAL A 24 -9.87 -2.18 -10.78
CA VAL A 24 -10.45 -1.56 -9.58
C VAL A 24 -11.81 -2.20 -9.28
N GLU A 25 -12.65 -2.39 -10.30
CA GLU A 25 -13.95 -3.03 -10.17
C GLU A 25 -13.82 -4.48 -9.66
N GLN A 26 -12.86 -5.25 -10.18
CA GLN A 26 -12.55 -6.60 -9.70
C GLN A 26 -12.16 -6.63 -8.21
N VAL A 27 -11.37 -5.64 -7.75
CA VAL A 27 -11.03 -5.51 -6.31
C VAL A 27 -12.27 -5.23 -5.48
N VAL A 28 -13.17 -4.37 -5.97
CA VAL A 28 -14.36 -3.97 -5.22
C VAL A 28 -15.36 -5.11 -5.15
N GLU A 29 -15.67 -5.77 -6.27
CA GLU A 29 -16.63 -6.88 -6.33
C GLU A 29 -16.12 -8.07 -5.53
N GLY A 30 -14.91 -8.56 -5.83
CA GLY A 30 -14.29 -9.66 -5.08
C GLY A 30 -14.03 -9.30 -3.62
N GLY A 31 -13.77 -8.02 -3.33
CA GLY A 31 -13.60 -7.52 -1.98
C GLY A 31 -14.89 -7.58 -1.16
N LYS A 32 -16.02 -7.14 -1.72
CA LYS A 32 -17.33 -7.25 -1.07
C LYS A 32 -17.69 -8.70 -0.77
N GLU A 33 -17.46 -9.61 -1.71
CA GLU A 33 -17.71 -11.04 -1.52
C GLU A 33 -16.88 -11.60 -0.34
N ARG A 34 -15.59 -11.22 -0.27
CA ARG A 34 -14.68 -11.68 0.80
C ARG A 34 -15.02 -11.10 2.15
N LEU A 35 -15.38 -9.82 2.22
CA LEU A 35 -15.86 -9.19 3.45
C LEU A 35 -17.15 -9.86 3.94
N ALA A 36 -18.09 -10.17 3.03
CA ALA A 36 -19.32 -10.88 3.39
C ALA A 36 -19.07 -12.30 3.94
N GLN A 37 -17.97 -12.94 3.53
CA GLN A 37 -17.52 -14.24 4.02
C GLN A 37 -16.69 -14.14 5.33
N GLY A 38 -16.48 -12.93 5.88
CA GLY A 38 -15.74 -12.72 7.12
C GLY A 38 -14.22 -12.66 6.97
N TYR A 39 -13.70 -12.52 5.75
CA TYR A 39 -12.26 -12.39 5.52
C TYR A 39 -11.74 -10.98 5.77
N TRP A 40 -10.49 -10.90 6.21
CA TRP A 40 -9.71 -9.67 6.22
C TRP A 40 -9.04 -9.45 4.87
N ILE A 41 -9.09 -8.23 4.37
CA ILE A 41 -8.46 -7.85 3.10
C ILE A 41 -7.28 -6.92 3.39
N VAL A 42 -6.11 -7.29 2.87
CA VAL A 42 -4.90 -6.47 2.93
C VAL A 42 -4.65 -5.84 1.56
N LEU A 43 -4.55 -4.51 1.52
CA LEU A 43 -4.31 -3.76 0.29
C LEU A 43 -3.03 -2.92 0.44
N PHE A 44 -2.22 -2.91 -0.60
CA PHE A 44 -1.04 -2.04 -0.71
C PHE A 44 -1.36 -0.90 -1.68
N PRO A 45 -1.68 0.31 -1.19
CA PRO A 45 -2.16 1.39 -2.03
C PRO A 45 -1.13 1.87 -3.05
N GLU A 46 0.17 1.66 -2.82
CA GLU A 46 1.23 1.96 -3.79
C GLU A 46 1.26 0.96 -4.97
N GLY A 47 0.63 -0.21 -4.82
CA GLY A 47 0.55 -1.28 -5.83
C GLY A 47 1.87 -2.03 -6.10
N THR A 48 3.00 -1.50 -5.64
CA THR A 48 4.34 -2.07 -5.76
C THR A 48 5.21 -1.61 -4.60
N ARG A 49 6.22 -2.41 -4.25
CA ARG A 49 7.17 -2.07 -3.18
C ARG A 49 7.95 -0.82 -3.57
N MET A 50 7.94 0.22 -2.74
CA MET A 50 8.66 1.47 -3.02
C MET A 50 10.06 1.49 -2.41
N PRO A 51 11.02 2.23 -2.99
CA PRO A 51 12.28 2.55 -2.31
C PRO A 51 12.01 3.26 -0.97
N VAL A 52 12.79 2.95 0.07
CA VAL A 52 12.65 3.59 1.39
C VAL A 52 12.76 5.11 1.27
N GLY A 53 11.80 5.83 1.84
CA GLY A 53 11.71 7.29 1.78
C GLY A 53 11.01 7.83 0.52
N LYS A 54 10.61 6.97 -0.42
CA LYS A 54 9.76 7.37 -1.56
C LYS A 54 8.34 6.87 -1.37
N THR A 55 7.40 7.70 -1.76
CA THR A 55 5.98 7.39 -1.89
C THR A 55 5.55 7.62 -3.34
N ARG A 56 4.32 7.24 -3.66
CA ARG A 56 3.67 7.58 -4.94
C ARG A 56 2.20 7.89 -4.67
N LYS A 57 1.49 8.30 -5.72
CA LYS A 57 0.04 8.40 -5.65
C LYS A 57 -0.56 7.04 -5.28
N PHE A 58 -1.36 7.04 -4.21
CA PHE A 58 -2.10 5.87 -3.73
C PHE A 58 -3.22 5.52 -4.71
N GLY A 59 -3.38 4.22 -4.97
CA GLY A 59 -4.52 3.68 -5.66
C GLY A 59 -5.78 3.83 -4.80
N LYS A 60 -6.91 4.13 -5.46
CA LYS A 60 -8.17 4.41 -4.78
C LYS A 60 -9.00 3.16 -4.45
N SER A 61 -8.61 1.97 -4.95
CA SER A 61 -9.43 0.75 -4.85
C SER A 61 -9.79 0.38 -3.41
N GLY A 62 -8.88 0.56 -2.46
CA GLY A 62 -9.17 0.28 -1.04
C GLY A 62 -10.16 1.26 -0.42
N ALA A 63 -10.02 2.55 -0.71
CA ALA A 63 -10.97 3.56 -0.24
C ALA A 63 -12.35 3.38 -0.89
N ILE A 64 -12.41 3.04 -2.19
CA ILE A 64 -13.66 2.71 -2.89
C ILE A 64 -14.33 1.50 -2.24
N LEU A 65 -13.60 0.40 -2.02
CA LEU A 65 -14.13 -0.79 -1.37
C LEU A 65 -14.68 -0.48 0.03
N ALA A 66 -13.98 0.33 0.84
CA ALA A 66 -14.44 0.71 2.17
C ALA A 66 -15.71 1.56 2.12
N VAL A 67 -15.76 2.59 1.25
CA VAL A 67 -16.94 3.43 1.07
C VAL A 67 -18.15 2.61 0.62
N GLU A 68 -17.97 1.71 -0.34
CA GLU A 68 -19.07 0.90 -0.88
C GLU A 68 -19.51 -0.25 0.03
N SER A 69 -18.61 -0.79 0.86
CA SER A 69 -18.93 -1.88 1.78
C SER A 69 -19.30 -1.40 3.19
N GLY A 70 -19.07 -0.12 3.51
CA GLY A 70 -19.25 0.44 4.86
C GLY A 70 -18.22 -0.03 5.90
N HIS A 71 -17.20 -0.80 5.49
CA HIS A 71 -16.19 -1.35 6.41
C HIS A 71 -15.09 -0.34 6.75
N ARG A 72 -14.58 -0.41 7.97
CA ARG A 72 -13.48 0.45 8.42
C ARG A 72 -12.14 -0.01 7.83
N ILE A 73 -11.24 0.95 7.61
CA ILE A 73 -9.86 0.67 7.19
C ILE A 73 -8.94 0.78 8.39
N PHE A 74 -8.08 -0.22 8.60
CA PHE A 74 -6.95 -0.13 9.52
C PHE A 74 -5.70 0.26 8.74
N PRO A 75 -5.17 1.48 8.90
CA PRO A 75 -3.95 1.85 8.21
C PRO A 75 -2.76 1.17 8.92
N VAL A 76 -1.78 0.71 8.13
CA VAL A 76 -0.61 -0.03 8.64
C VAL A 76 0.66 0.55 8.05
N ALA A 77 1.63 0.86 8.91
CA ALA A 77 2.96 1.32 8.53
C ALA A 77 4.01 0.28 8.94
N HIS A 78 4.99 0.00 8.08
CA HIS A 78 6.05 -0.96 8.40
C HIS A 78 7.42 -0.66 7.77
N THR A 79 8.51 -1.07 8.43
CA THR A 79 9.89 -0.80 8.00
C THR A 79 10.53 -1.91 7.16
N SER A 80 9.74 -2.87 6.65
CA SER A 80 10.27 -4.05 5.94
C SER A 80 11.13 -3.72 4.71
N GLY A 81 10.92 -2.57 4.07
CA GLY A 81 11.72 -2.12 2.93
C GLY A 81 13.19 -1.80 3.25
N GLU A 82 13.55 -1.63 4.52
CA GLU A 82 14.94 -1.44 4.96
C GLU A 82 15.71 -2.76 4.97
N ILE A 83 15.02 -3.85 5.32
CA ILE A 83 15.55 -5.21 5.41
C ILE A 83 15.44 -5.94 4.06
N TRP A 84 14.39 -5.66 3.30
CA TRP A 84 14.18 -6.23 1.98
C TRP A 84 13.89 -5.16 0.93
N PRO A 85 14.93 -4.41 0.49
CA PRO A 85 14.79 -3.32 -0.46
C PRO A 85 14.15 -3.77 -1.78
N ARG A 86 13.45 -2.83 -2.44
CA ARG A 86 12.91 -3.04 -3.80
C ARG A 86 14.03 -3.50 -4.74
N GLY A 87 13.80 -4.62 -5.44
CA GLY A 87 14.75 -5.19 -6.40
C GLY A 87 15.93 -5.95 -5.77
N SER A 88 15.98 -6.09 -4.45
CA SER A 88 16.99 -6.91 -3.77
C SER A 88 16.61 -8.39 -3.81
N TRP A 89 17.56 -9.22 -4.24
CA TRP A 89 17.50 -10.68 -4.10
C TRP A 89 17.79 -11.14 -2.68
N PHE A 90 18.45 -10.29 -1.88
CA PHE A 90 18.83 -10.60 -0.51
C PHE A 90 17.94 -9.89 0.50
N VAL A 91 17.66 -10.60 1.59
CA VAL A 91 17.04 -10.09 2.81
C VAL A 91 18.16 -9.91 3.83
N TYR A 92 18.29 -8.73 4.40
CA TYR A 92 19.34 -8.41 5.36
C TYR A 92 18.84 -8.66 6.80
N PRO A 93 19.69 -9.14 7.72
CA PRO A 93 19.31 -9.26 9.13
C PRO A 93 18.89 -7.90 9.70
N GLY A 94 17.79 -7.89 10.45
CA GLY A 94 17.28 -6.68 11.09
C GLY A 94 15.89 -6.89 11.71
N THR A 95 15.38 -5.85 12.35
CA THR A 95 14.02 -5.86 12.94
C THR A 95 13.04 -5.06 12.08
N VAL A 96 11.94 -5.69 11.71
CA VAL A 96 10.80 -5.00 11.07
C VAL A 96 9.90 -4.45 12.16
N LYS A 97 9.67 -3.14 12.16
CA LYS A 97 8.64 -2.51 12.98
C LYS A 97 7.35 -2.48 12.17
N VAL A 98 6.22 -2.76 12.82
CA VAL A 98 4.88 -2.67 12.25
C VAL A 98 4.01 -1.90 13.24
N VAL A 99 3.31 -0.89 12.75
CA VAL A 99 2.37 -0.09 13.54
C VAL A 99 1.00 -0.14 12.87
N PHE A 100 0.00 -0.48 13.66
CA PHE A 100 -1.40 -0.45 13.27
C PHE A 100 -2.03 0.84 13.79
N GLY A 101 -2.71 1.58 12.93
CA GLY A 101 -3.44 2.76 13.33
C GLY A 101 -4.85 2.46 13.78
N GLU A 102 -5.50 3.51 14.30
CA GLU A 102 -6.91 3.47 14.66
C GLU A 102 -7.79 3.18 13.44
N PRO A 103 -8.88 2.41 13.59
CA PRO A 103 -9.78 2.11 12.49
C PRO A 103 -10.47 3.38 11.96
N VAL A 104 -10.22 3.69 10.70
CA VAL A 104 -10.79 4.85 10.00
C VAL A 104 -12.15 4.46 9.40
N SER A 105 -13.20 5.16 9.81
CA SER A 105 -14.54 4.99 9.23
C SER A 105 -14.65 5.66 7.86
N PRO A 106 -15.25 5.01 6.85
CA PRO A 106 -15.53 5.61 5.55
C PRO A 106 -16.81 6.48 5.55
N VAL A 107 -17.64 6.40 6.60
CA VAL A 107 -18.95 7.08 6.66
C VAL A 107 -18.76 8.60 6.60
N GLY A 108 -19.46 9.24 5.67
CA GLY A 108 -19.44 10.70 5.51
C GLY A 108 -18.18 11.26 4.84
N LYS A 109 -17.30 10.40 4.31
CA LYS A 109 -16.07 10.80 3.61
C LYS A 109 -16.15 10.45 2.13
N THR A 110 -15.59 11.30 1.28
CA THR A 110 -15.31 10.96 -0.11
C THR A 110 -14.12 9.99 -0.20
N VAL A 111 -14.03 9.28 -1.32
CA VAL A 111 -12.90 8.38 -1.61
C VAL A 111 -11.55 9.12 -1.52
N ASP A 112 -11.51 10.38 -1.95
CA ASP A 112 -10.28 11.16 -2.00
C ASP A 112 -9.86 11.66 -0.62
N GLU A 113 -10.81 12.10 0.21
CA GLU A 113 -10.54 12.45 1.60
C GLU A 113 -10.04 11.25 2.39
N LEU A 114 -10.71 10.10 2.27
CA LEU A 114 -10.31 8.87 2.95
C LEU A 114 -8.91 8.41 2.52
N THR A 115 -8.63 8.45 1.22
CA THR A 115 -7.30 8.10 0.69
C THR A 115 -6.22 9.06 1.20
N ALA A 116 -6.50 10.36 1.23
CA ALA A 116 -5.55 11.38 1.68
C ALA A 116 -5.27 11.28 3.19
N GLU A 117 -6.29 11.03 4.01
CA GLU A 117 -6.17 10.81 5.45
C GLU A 117 -5.28 9.59 5.75
N ILE A 118 -5.56 8.45 5.12
CA ILE A 118 -4.77 7.23 5.29
C ILE A 118 -3.32 7.45 4.84
N LYS A 119 -3.12 8.09 3.68
CA LYS A 119 -1.78 8.41 3.16
C LYS A 119 -1.00 9.29 4.14
N THR A 120 -1.63 10.34 4.66
CA THR A 120 -1.01 11.27 5.60
C THR A 120 -0.63 10.55 6.90
N TRP A 121 -1.54 9.73 7.44
CA TRP A 121 -1.26 8.93 8.62
C TRP A 121 -0.08 7.97 8.40
N MET A 122 -0.05 7.25 7.26
CA MET A 122 1.03 6.30 6.95
C MET A 122 2.37 7.03 6.80
N GLU A 123 2.40 8.16 6.08
CA GLU A 123 3.63 8.93 5.86
C GLU A 123 4.18 9.52 7.15
N ASN A 124 3.32 10.04 8.02
CA ASN A 124 3.71 10.56 9.34
C ASN A 124 4.25 9.44 10.23
N THR A 125 3.53 8.32 10.31
CA THR A 125 3.93 7.17 11.12
C THR A 125 5.26 6.61 10.63
N MET A 126 5.48 6.52 9.31
CA MET A 126 6.76 6.06 8.75
C MET A 126 7.93 6.97 9.13
N ARG A 127 7.73 8.30 9.20
CA ARG A 127 8.77 9.25 9.67
C ARG A 127 9.07 9.07 11.16
N GLU A 128 8.06 8.76 11.96
CA GLU A 128 8.23 8.52 13.40
C GLU A 128 8.98 7.22 13.69
N ILE A 129 8.56 6.11 13.06
CA ILE A 129 9.08 4.78 13.41
C ILE A 129 10.45 4.47 12.80
N SER A 130 10.84 5.20 11.75
CA SER A 130 12.08 4.99 11.00
C SER A 130 12.86 6.29 10.74
N PRO A 131 13.98 6.51 11.47
CA PRO A 131 14.93 7.57 11.15
C PRO A 131 15.52 7.44 9.74
N VAL A 132 15.67 6.20 9.24
CA VAL A 132 16.18 5.93 7.88
C VAL A 132 15.17 6.43 6.84
N TYR A 133 13.88 6.14 7.04
CA TYR A 133 12.80 6.65 6.20
C TYR A 133 12.76 8.18 6.23
N ALA A 134 12.75 8.79 7.42
CA ALA A 134 12.71 10.24 7.58
C ALA A 134 13.87 10.94 6.86
N LYS A 135 15.11 10.45 7.03
CA LYS A 135 16.29 11.00 6.36
C LYS A 135 16.19 10.88 4.83
N LYS A 136 15.74 9.73 4.31
CA LYS A 136 15.59 9.53 2.86
C LYS A 136 14.43 10.33 2.27
N ALA A 137 13.32 10.45 2.99
CA ALA A 137 12.19 11.28 2.58
C ALA A 137 12.60 12.74 2.43
N ALA A 138 13.29 13.31 3.43
CA ALA A 138 13.84 14.66 3.37
C ALA A 138 14.83 14.84 2.20
N TYR A 139 15.67 13.82 1.94
CA TYR A 139 16.58 13.83 0.79
C TYR A 139 15.85 13.91 -0.55
N TYR A 140 14.79 13.12 -0.75
CA TYR A 140 14.02 13.14 -2.00
C TYR A 140 13.17 14.41 -2.14
N GLU A 141 12.62 14.92 -1.05
CA GLU A 141 11.87 16.19 -1.00
C GLU A 141 12.76 17.37 -1.43
N ALA A 142 13.97 17.47 -0.88
CA ALA A 142 14.92 18.53 -1.23
C ALA A 142 15.34 18.52 -2.72
N ARG A 143 15.18 17.39 -3.42
CA ARG A 143 15.52 17.23 -4.84
C ARG A 143 14.32 17.39 -5.77
N GLY A 144 13.10 17.52 -5.23
CA GLY A 144 11.87 17.48 -6.03
C GLY A 144 11.57 16.09 -6.61
N ASP A 145 12.22 15.03 -6.10
CA ASP A 145 12.10 13.65 -6.59
C ASP A 145 10.86 12.91 -6.02
N GLN A 146 9.99 13.63 -5.30
CA GLN A 146 8.68 13.19 -4.82
C GLN A 146 7.70 13.16 -6.00
N ASP A 147 7.73 12.09 -6.79
CA ASP A 147 6.87 11.99 -7.96
C ASP A 147 5.40 11.72 -7.56
N SER A 148 4.56 12.74 -7.73
CA SER A 148 3.09 12.69 -7.63
C SER A 148 2.43 12.06 -8.86
N SER A 149 3.20 11.72 -9.90
CA SER A 149 2.71 11.29 -11.20
C SER A 149 3.07 9.84 -11.60
N GLY A 150 3.29 8.94 -10.64
CA GLY A 150 3.19 7.49 -10.89
C GLY A 150 4.11 6.89 -11.96
N SER A 151 5.13 7.61 -12.43
CA SER A 151 6.07 7.16 -13.44
C SER A 151 7.47 7.22 -12.89
N LEU A 152 7.83 6.21 -12.11
CA LEU A 152 9.22 5.85 -11.90
C LEU A 152 9.78 5.41 -13.25
N LYS A 153 10.24 6.36 -14.08
CA LYS A 153 11.13 6.04 -15.19
C LYS A 153 12.34 5.35 -14.57
N ASP A 154 12.47 4.07 -14.90
CA ASP A 154 13.61 3.24 -14.57
C ASP A 154 14.85 3.88 -15.21
N SER A 155 15.54 4.75 -14.46
CA SER A 155 16.85 5.26 -14.84
C SER A 155 17.88 4.16 -14.59
N ARG A 156 17.75 3.04 -15.32
CA ARG A 156 18.74 1.97 -15.38
C ARG A 156 18.55 1.04 -16.59
N ARG A 157 18.63 1.60 -17.79
CA ARG A 157 19.13 0.95 -19.04
C ARG A 157 19.61 2.09 -19.94
N LYS A 158 20.87 2.25 -20.38
CA LYS A 158 22.13 1.52 -20.30
C LYS A 158 23.23 2.54 -19.98
#